data_AF-A0A8H4Q2D9-F1
#
_entry.id   AF-A0A8H4Q2D9-F1
#
_cell.length_a   1.000
_cell.length_b   1.000
_cell.length_c   1.000
_cell.angle_alpha   90.00
_cell.angle_beta   90.00
_cell.angle_gamma   90.00
#
_symmetry.space_group_name_H-M   'P 1'
#
loop_
_entity.id
_entity.type
_entity.pdbx_description
1 polymer ?
#
loop_
_entity_poly.entity_id
_entity_poly.type
_entity_poly.pdbx_seq_one_letter_code
_entity_poly.pdbx_strand_id
1 'polypeptide(L)'
;MFANLCFFILMRLALLLAIPSLARCLPAEAWDSHVHVTDPKYPVIADAAYRPGLHTIAENDVFERGLTRVVVLVQPSVYGTDNSLLLEALGRLDWVLQAYIPMHMLEDLEHVIVNLGVRVVLDHLASPTLPFTHPLPSTPGFKPLTRLLGRNVWIKVSAPYRLTNSTSPYADLDPLIKTLFSIAPDRVVYGSDWPHTRFDGLDIRPWIRHLLRLTAGDARLRRGLFRDNARRLWDGFGPGGGRRTDGFGVGFGILPSAHLAYKTYGSPSNPCIIYPTWTSGLIADNEVLIGEKRALDPKRFFIVVPALFGNGQSSSPSNTTIRPFPDITIRDNVTAQHRLLTEKLDVGHARCVLGWSLGACQTYQWITQFPTFADLAVPFCGSARTSSHCQVFLEGVKATLLVARGPSSAAVGAEEAGTWTEEGARAGLRAAARVYAGWGFSHAWYRERKFEELGFASVEEFLVGFCENLFLSKDVENLMAMVFTWQTADCSAQEPYDGRLDLALSAIRTKTLVLPSQTDMMFPPEDSEAHVRGMGEGVGKCVAFPSIWGHWAGGPGFLNLDVGAFYLYSASP
;
A
#
# COMPACT_ATOMS: atom_id res chain seq x y z
N MET A 1 -12.90 -21.31 -34.37
CA MET A 1 -11.87 -20.87 -33.41
C MET A 1 -12.37 -19.77 -32.47
N PHE A 2 -13.10 -18.75 -32.95
CA PHE A 2 -13.71 -17.69 -32.11
C PHE A 2 -14.82 -18.17 -31.14
N ALA A 3 -15.62 -19.17 -31.53
CA ALA A 3 -16.72 -19.69 -30.69
C ALA A 3 -16.23 -20.40 -29.41
N ASN A 4 -15.10 -21.12 -29.48
CA ASN A 4 -14.52 -21.79 -28.31
C ASN A 4 -13.91 -20.78 -27.32
N LEU A 5 -13.29 -19.70 -27.80
CA LEU A 5 -12.72 -18.67 -26.94
C LEU A 5 -13.81 -17.93 -26.14
N CYS A 6 -14.93 -17.58 -26.77
CA CYS A 6 -16.07 -16.98 -26.09
C CYS A 6 -16.71 -17.94 -25.07
N PHE A 7 -16.82 -19.23 -25.38
CA PHE A 7 -17.37 -20.23 -24.46
C PHE A 7 -16.50 -20.39 -23.20
N PHE A 8 -15.17 -20.45 -23.34
CA PHE A 8 -14.24 -20.53 -22.22
C PHE A 8 -14.22 -19.26 -21.36
N ILE A 9 -14.33 -18.07 -21.96
CA ILE A 9 -14.40 -16.80 -21.22
C ILE A 9 -15.73 -16.70 -20.44
N LEU A 10 -16.84 -17.10 -21.05
CA LEU A 10 -18.16 -17.09 -20.40
C LEU A 10 -18.26 -18.10 -19.25
N MET A 11 -17.70 -19.31 -19.40
CA MET A 11 -17.61 -20.28 -18.30
C MET A 11 -16.72 -19.77 -17.15
N ARG A 12 -15.61 -19.10 -17.47
CA ARG A 12 -14.71 -18.50 -16.48
C ARG A 12 -15.35 -17.33 -15.73
N LEU A 13 -16.08 -16.46 -16.42
CA LEU A 13 -16.88 -15.41 -15.78
C LEU A 13 -17.96 -16.01 -14.89
N ALA A 14 -18.67 -17.03 -15.36
CA ALA A 14 -19.70 -17.69 -14.57
C ALA A 14 -19.13 -18.35 -13.30
N LEU A 15 -17.94 -18.94 -13.38
CA LEU A 15 -17.23 -19.51 -12.23
C LEU A 15 -16.84 -18.42 -11.22
N LEU A 16 -16.21 -17.33 -11.68
CA LEU A 16 -15.80 -16.20 -10.85
C LEU A 16 -17.01 -15.48 -10.20
N LEU A 17 -18.13 -15.37 -10.91
CA LEU A 17 -19.39 -14.81 -10.40
C LEU A 17 -20.09 -15.72 -9.38
N ALA A 18 -19.80 -17.03 -9.39
CA ALA A 18 -20.32 -18.01 -8.43
C ALA A 18 -19.47 -18.16 -7.17
N ILE A 19 -18.25 -17.59 -7.14
CA ILE A 19 -17.36 -17.65 -5.97
C ILE A 19 -18.03 -17.12 -4.69
N PRO A 20 -18.73 -15.96 -4.69
CA PRO A 20 -19.38 -15.44 -3.48
C PRO A 20 -20.52 -16.33 -2.96
N SER A 21 -21.17 -17.11 -3.83
CA SER A 21 -22.23 -18.05 -3.42
C SER A 21 -21.65 -19.36 -2.89
N LEU A 22 -20.58 -19.87 -3.51
CA LEU A 22 -19.86 -21.05 -3.04
C LEU A 22 -19.14 -20.82 -1.70
N ALA A 23 -18.54 -19.65 -1.52
CA ALA A 23 -17.89 -19.25 -0.25
C ALA A 23 -18.86 -19.25 0.94
N ARG A 24 -20.15 -18.96 0.71
CA ARG A 24 -21.20 -19.03 1.73
C ARG A 24 -21.62 -20.45 2.08
N CYS A 25 -21.32 -21.42 1.21
CA CYS A 25 -21.60 -22.84 1.42
C CYS A 25 -20.45 -23.58 2.09
N LEU A 26 -19.23 -23.03 2.04
CA LEU A 26 -18.07 -23.58 2.75
C LEU A 26 -18.06 -23.11 4.22
N PRO A 27 -17.56 -23.93 5.15
CA PRO A 27 -17.26 -23.48 6.51
C PRO A 27 -16.31 -22.28 6.49
N ALA A 28 -16.49 -21.37 7.44
CA ALA A 28 -15.57 -20.26 7.62
C ALA A 28 -14.13 -20.78 7.79
N GLU A 29 -13.17 -20.11 7.15
CA GLU A 29 -11.75 -20.50 7.15
C GLU A 29 -11.44 -21.86 6.51
N ALA A 30 -12.22 -22.32 5.51
CA ALA A 30 -11.92 -23.55 4.76
C ALA A 30 -10.51 -23.56 4.12
N TRP A 31 -9.93 -24.75 3.95
CA TRP A 31 -8.59 -24.96 3.39
C TRP A 31 -8.70 -25.70 2.06
N ASP A 32 -8.04 -25.21 1.02
CA ASP A 32 -7.72 -26.02 -0.15
C ASP A 32 -6.36 -26.70 0.07
N SER A 33 -6.39 -28.01 0.23
CA SER A 33 -5.19 -28.79 0.54
C SER A 33 -4.45 -29.29 -0.71
N HIS A 34 -4.90 -28.95 -1.92
CA HIS A 34 -4.28 -29.44 -3.15
C HIS A 34 -4.67 -28.60 -4.37
N VAL A 35 -3.80 -27.67 -4.76
CA VAL A 35 -3.98 -26.88 -5.99
C VAL A 35 -2.76 -26.91 -6.90
N HIS A 36 -3.00 -26.75 -8.19
CA HIS A 36 -1.99 -26.75 -9.24
C HIS A 36 -1.97 -25.43 -10.00
N VAL A 37 -0.78 -24.96 -10.33
CA VAL A 37 -0.55 -23.84 -11.26
C VAL A 37 0.12 -24.34 -12.52
N THR A 38 -0.33 -23.83 -13.67
CA THR A 38 0.20 -24.18 -15.00
C THR A 38 0.37 -22.93 -15.84
N ASP A 39 1.52 -22.78 -16.48
CA ASP A 39 1.85 -21.64 -17.36
C ASP A 39 2.53 -22.15 -18.64
N PRO A 40 2.06 -21.75 -19.84
CA PRO A 40 2.63 -22.12 -21.14
C PRO A 40 4.10 -21.75 -21.33
N LYS A 41 4.63 -20.83 -20.53
CA LYS A 41 6.05 -20.44 -20.54
C LYS A 41 6.97 -21.58 -20.07
N TYR A 42 6.45 -22.53 -19.30
CA TYR A 42 7.22 -23.65 -18.76
C TYR A 42 7.01 -24.91 -19.62
N PRO A 43 8.09 -25.57 -20.07
CA PRO A 43 7.99 -26.72 -20.93
C PRO A 43 7.42 -27.93 -20.18
N VAL A 44 6.40 -28.55 -20.78
CA VAL A 44 5.88 -29.85 -20.33
C VAL A 44 6.82 -30.95 -20.83
N ILE A 45 7.09 -31.98 -20.00
CA ILE A 45 7.95 -33.10 -20.37
C ILE A 45 7.41 -33.86 -21.59
N ALA A 46 8.31 -34.41 -22.42
CA ALA A 46 7.95 -34.98 -23.72
C ALA A 46 6.98 -36.18 -23.64
N ASP A 47 7.02 -36.91 -22.53
CA ASP A 47 6.21 -38.08 -22.19
C ASP A 47 5.06 -37.78 -21.22
N ALA A 48 4.71 -36.51 -21.05
CA ALA A 48 3.61 -36.12 -20.17
C ALA A 48 2.30 -36.80 -20.58
N ALA A 49 1.60 -37.39 -19.60
CA ALA A 49 0.36 -38.13 -19.83
C ALA A 49 -0.78 -37.26 -20.41
N TYR A 50 -0.70 -35.94 -20.27
CA TYR A 50 -1.66 -34.98 -20.81
C TYR A 50 -1.03 -33.59 -20.95
N ARG A 51 -1.70 -32.70 -21.70
CA ARG A 51 -1.37 -31.27 -21.75
C ARG A 51 -2.35 -30.49 -20.88
N PRO A 52 -1.90 -29.82 -19.81
CA PRO A 52 -2.81 -29.07 -18.95
C PRO A 52 -3.38 -27.84 -19.67
N GLY A 53 -4.60 -27.45 -19.29
CA GLY A 53 -5.14 -26.13 -19.62
C GLY A 53 -4.41 -25.00 -18.88
N LEU A 54 -4.73 -23.74 -19.22
CA LEU A 54 -4.15 -22.57 -18.59
C LEU A 54 -4.76 -22.32 -17.21
N HIS A 55 -3.95 -22.40 -16.14
CA HIS A 55 -4.34 -22.03 -14.78
C HIS A 55 -3.18 -21.30 -14.10
N THR A 56 -3.04 -20.02 -14.43
CA THR A 56 -1.88 -19.23 -14.00
C THR A 56 -1.94 -18.89 -12.52
N ILE A 57 -0.80 -18.50 -11.94
CA ILE A 57 -0.70 -18.04 -10.54
C ILE A 57 -1.70 -16.91 -10.23
N ALA A 58 -1.91 -15.99 -11.18
CA ALA A 58 -2.85 -14.86 -11.00
C ALA A 58 -4.32 -15.32 -10.98
N GLU A 59 -4.67 -16.32 -11.79
CA GLU A 59 -6.02 -16.89 -11.81
C GLU A 59 -6.28 -17.71 -10.54
N ASN A 60 -5.29 -18.47 -10.09
CA ASN A 60 -5.34 -19.22 -8.84
C ASN A 60 -5.50 -18.29 -7.62
N ASP A 61 -4.77 -17.17 -7.57
CA ASP A 61 -4.87 -16.19 -6.49
C ASP A 61 -6.28 -15.55 -6.42
N VAL A 62 -6.89 -15.24 -7.57
CA VAL A 62 -8.28 -14.72 -7.63
C VAL A 62 -9.30 -15.78 -7.22
N PHE A 63 -9.12 -17.02 -7.66
CA PHE A 63 -10.04 -18.11 -7.35
C PHE A 63 -10.00 -18.49 -5.87
N GLU A 64 -8.80 -18.73 -5.33
CA GLU A 64 -8.64 -19.22 -3.95
C GLU A 64 -8.95 -18.15 -2.90
N ARG A 65 -8.55 -16.89 -3.09
CA ARG A 65 -8.87 -15.81 -2.13
C ARG A 65 -10.36 -15.60 -1.91
N GLY A 66 -11.17 -15.97 -2.89
CA GLY A 66 -12.62 -15.88 -2.80
C GLY A 66 -13.30 -17.12 -2.22
N LEU A 67 -12.59 -18.24 -2.04
CA LEU A 67 -13.15 -19.54 -1.63
C LEU A 67 -12.55 -20.08 -0.33
N THR A 68 -11.23 -20.05 -0.16
CA THR A 68 -10.51 -20.67 0.96
C THR A 68 -9.51 -19.71 1.61
N ARG A 69 -9.12 -20.01 2.85
CA ARG A 69 -8.17 -19.19 3.63
C ARG A 69 -6.72 -19.68 3.49
N VAL A 70 -6.53 -20.98 3.29
CA VAL A 70 -5.22 -21.63 3.21
C VAL A 70 -5.22 -22.52 1.99
N VAL A 71 -4.12 -22.47 1.24
CA VAL A 71 -3.92 -23.22 0.00
C VAL A 71 -2.63 -24.01 0.10
N VAL A 72 -2.59 -25.23 -0.47
CA VAL A 72 -1.36 -26.01 -0.65
C VAL A 72 -1.06 -26.13 -2.13
N LEU A 73 0.03 -25.52 -2.57
CA LEU A 73 0.51 -25.64 -3.94
C LEU A 73 1.26 -26.96 -4.15
N VAL A 74 0.85 -27.70 -5.16
CA VAL A 74 1.45 -28.97 -5.55
C VAL A 74 2.03 -28.84 -6.95
N GLN A 75 3.29 -29.24 -7.13
CA GLN A 75 3.91 -29.27 -8.45
C GLN A 75 3.15 -30.25 -9.36
N PRO A 76 2.68 -29.81 -10.54
CA PRO A 76 2.10 -30.72 -11.51
C PRO A 76 3.16 -31.70 -12.03
N SER A 77 2.82 -32.99 -12.06
CA SER A 77 3.74 -34.05 -12.51
C SER A 77 4.19 -33.90 -13.97
N VAL A 78 3.43 -33.17 -14.78
CA VAL A 78 3.74 -32.84 -16.19
C VAL A 78 5.01 -31.99 -16.35
N TYR A 79 5.54 -31.41 -15.28
CA TYR A 79 6.82 -30.68 -15.27
C TYR A 79 8.01 -31.53 -14.77
N GLY A 80 7.79 -32.80 -14.41
CA GLY A 80 8.86 -33.70 -13.96
C GLY A 80 9.61 -33.17 -12.73
N THR A 81 10.93 -33.06 -12.82
CA THR A 81 11.79 -32.50 -11.75
C THR A 81 12.01 -31.00 -11.87
N ASP A 82 11.50 -30.36 -12.92
CA ASP A 82 11.60 -28.91 -13.09
C ASP A 82 10.62 -28.19 -12.15
N ASN A 83 11.18 -27.62 -11.10
CA ASN A 83 10.46 -26.89 -10.07
C ASN A 83 10.40 -25.38 -10.34
N SER A 84 10.89 -24.88 -11.47
CA SER A 84 11.00 -23.44 -11.71
C SER A 84 9.65 -22.72 -11.65
N LEU A 85 8.56 -23.32 -12.16
CA LEU A 85 7.21 -22.75 -12.02
C LEU A 85 6.73 -22.73 -10.56
N LEU A 86 7.02 -23.77 -9.78
CA LEU A 86 6.67 -23.81 -8.36
C LEU A 86 7.47 -22.76 -7.60
N LEU A 87 8.76 -22.61 -7.88
CA LEU A 87 9.61 -21.57 -7.28
C LEU A 87 9.16 -20.16 -7.68
N GLU A 88 8.77 -19.95 -8.94
CA GLU A 88 8.14 -18.68 -9.36
C GLU A 88 6.82 -18.45 -8.59
N ALA A 89 5.99 -19.48 -8.43
CA ALA A 89 4.76 -19.38 -7.66
C ALA A 89 5.02 -19.06 -6.18
N LEU A 90 5.98 -19.71 -5.54
CA LEU A 90 6.37 -19.44 -4.16
C LEU A 90 6.95 -18.03 -4.01
N GLY A 91 7.80 -17.58 -4.94
CA GLY A 91 8.34 -16.22 -4.96
C GLY A 91 7.28 -15.16 -5.24
N ARG A 92 6.32 -15.46 -6.11
CA ARG A 92 5.14 -14.62 -6.34
C ARG A 92 4.18 -14.65 -5.18
N LEU A 93 4.12 -15.68 -4.34
CA LEU A 93 3.24 -15.69 -3.17
C LEU A 93 3.95 -15.24 -1.88
N ASP A 94 5.26 -15.02 -1.99
CA ASP A 94 6.22 -14.79 -0.91
C ASP A 94 6.13 -15.78 0.23
N TRP A 95 6.02 -17.05 -0.16
CA TRP A 95 6.10 -18.16 0.75
C TRP A 95 7.55 -18.48 1.08
N VAL A 96 7.78 -18.97 2.29
CA VAL A 96 9.10 -19.38 2.77
C VAL A 96 9.33 -20.84 2.41
N LEU A 97 10.46 -21.14 1.78
CA LEU A 97 10.91 -22.51 1.62
C LEU A 97 11.56 -22.99 2.93
N GLN A 98 10.93 -23.96 3.59
CA GLN A 98 11.52 -24.63 4.74
C GLN A 98 12.27 -25.88 4.28
N ALA A 99 13.56 -25.96 4.62
CA ALA A 99 14.43 -27.03 4.16
C ALA A 99 15.22 -27.64 5.32
N TYR A 100 15.19 -28.97 5.41
CA TYR A 100 16.06 -29.71 6.31
C TYR A 100 17.32 -30.14 5.54
N ILE A 101 18.38 -29.33 5.64
CA ILE A 101 19.65 -29.54 4.94
C ILE A 101 20.77 -29.64 5.99
N PRO A 102 21.55 -30.74 6.00
CA PRO A 102 22.72 -30.88 6.87
C PRO A 102 23.80 -29.83 6.59
N MET A 103 24.43 -29.33 7.65
CA MET A 103 25.31 -28.17 7.60
C MET A 103 26.49 -28.42 6.66
N HIS A 104 27.06 -29.63 6.68
CA HIS A 104 28.18 -30.00 5.82
C HIS A 104 27.87 -29.94 4.31
N MET A 105 26.60 -30.07 3.91
CA MET A 105 26.18 -29.96 2.50
C MET A 105 26.03 -28.51 2.02
N LEU A 106 26.11 -27.52 2.93
CA LEU A 106 25.92 -26.12 2.55
C LEU A 106 27.06 -25.59 1.67
N GLU A 107 28.24 -26.20 1.69
CA GLU A 107 29.33 -25.82 0.77
C GLU A 107 28.94 -26.05 -0.69
N ASP A 108 28.32 -27.20 -0.97
CA ASP A 108 27.89 -27.57 -2.31
C ASP A 108 26.58 -26.85 -2.70
N LEU A 109 25.70 -26.61 -1.73
CA LEU A 109 24.36 -26.06 -1.98
C LEU A 109 24.26 -24.54 -1.88
N GLU A 110 25.29 -23.83 -1.43
CA GLU A 110 25.24 -22.37 -1.26
C GLU A 110 24.80 -21.66 -2.55
N HIS A 111 25.38 -22.04 -3.69
CA HIS A 111 25.04 -21.45 -4.98
C HIS A 111 23.58 -21.72 -5.39
N VAL A 112 23.06 -22.92 -5.09
CA VAL A 112 21.66 -23.28 -5.35
C VAL A 112 20.75 -22.42 -4.48
N ILE A 113 20.98 -22.43 -3.16
CA ILE A 113 20.16 -21.74 -2.17
C ILE A 113 20.08 -20.24 -2.45
N VAL A 114 21.21 -19.61 -2.81
CA VAL A 114 21.27 -18.19 -3.18
C VAL A 114 20.43 -17.88 -4.42
N ASN A 115 20.40 -18.80 -5.39
CA ASN A 115 19.72 -18.60 -6.68
C ASN A 115 18.22 -18.95 -6.64
N LEU A 116 17.70 -19.50 -5.54
CA LEU A 116 16.27 -19.84 -5.41
C LEU A 116 15.34 -18.61 -5.45
N GLY A 117 15.84 -17.42 -5.13
CA GLY A 117 15.06 -16.17 -5.18
C GLY A 117 13.95 -16.06 -4.13
N VAL A 118 13.81 -17.03 -3.23
CA VAL A 118 12.83 -17.07 -2.13
C VAL A 118 13.53 -17.02 -0.77
N ARG A 119 12.77 -16.72 0.29
CA ARG A 119 13.26 -16.83 1.67
C ARG A 119 13.36 -18.30 2.05
N VAL A 120 14.49 -18.69 2.64
CA VAL A 120 14.74 -20.08 3.03
C VAL A 120 14.91 -20.14 4.54
N VAL A 121 14.29 -21.13 5.20
CA VAL A 121 14.59 -21.45 6.60
C VAL A 121 15.21 -22.83 6.70
N LEU A 122 16.43 -22.89 7.22
CA LEU A 122 17.13 -24.13 7.52
C LEU A 122 16.62 -24.68 8.86
N ASP A 123 16.04 -25.86 8.83
CA ASP A 123 15.51 -26.50 10.03
C ASP A 123 16.59 -27.08 10.94
N HIS A 124 16.26 -27.16 12.23
CA HIS A 124 17.00 -27.94 13.23
C HIS A 124 18.49 -27.61 13.28
N LEU A 125 18.83 -26.32 13.39
CA LEU A 125 20.22 -25.84 13.40
C LEU A 125 21.04 -26.26 12.16
N ALA A 126 20.38 -26.52 11.04
CA ALA A 126 20.97 -27.12 9.84
C ALA A 126 21.63 -28.48 10.13
N SER A 127 21.15 -29.26 11.10
CA SER A 127 21.64 -30.61 11.41
C SER A 127 23.18 -30.75 11.47
N PRO A 128 23.85 -30.10 12.44
CA PRO A 128 25.31 -30.19 12.55
C PRO A 128 25.75 -31.61 12.88
N THR A 129 26.95 -31.98 12.44
CA THR A 129 27.60 -33.23 12.88
C THR A 129 28.17 -33.03 14.28
N LEU A 130 27.72 -33.84 15.24
CA LEU A 130 28.18 -33.82 16.63
C LEU A 130 28.96 -35.12 16.97
N PRO A 131 29.93 -35.06 17.91
CA PRO A 131 30.44 -33.84 18.55
C PRO A 131 31.22 -32.97 17.55
N PHE A 132 31.33 -31.67 17.81
CA PHE A 132 32.16 -30.80 16.97
C PHE A 132 33.63 -31.21 17.08
N THR A 133 34.18 -31.79 16.01
CA THR A 133 35.59 -32.21 15.93
C THR A 133 36.55 -31.05 15.67
N HIS A 134 36.02 -29.89 15.25
CA HIS A 134 36.76 -28.66 14.98
C HIS A 134 36.06 -27.46 15.65
N PRO A 135 36.78 -26.37 15.95
CA PRO A 135 36.15 -25.09 16.29
C PRO A 135 35.20 -24.64 15.17
N LEU A 136 34.07 -24.01 15.52
CA LEU A 136 33.01 -23.65 14.56
C LEU A 136 33.50 -22.98 13.26
N PRO A 137 34.41 -21.99 13.27
CA PRO A 137 34.92 -21.38 12.02
C PRO A 137 35.57 -22.37 11.05
N SER A 138 36.03 -23.52 11.55
CA SER A 138 36.67 -24.61 10.79
C SER A 138 35.77 -25.84 10.62
N THR A 139 34.56 -25.83 11.18
CA THR A 139 33.60 -26.91 10.99
C THR A 139 33.04 -26.87 9.56
N PRO A 140 33.04 -28.00 8.81
CA PRO A 140 32.50 -28.05 7.46
C PRO A 140 31.09 -27.47 7.35
N GLY A 141 30.88 -26.59 6.37
CA GLY A 141 29.59 -25.94 6.14
C GLY A 141 29.26 -24.73 7.02
N PHE A 142 30.05 -24.44 8.07
CA PHE A 142 29.80 -23.30 8.94
C PHE A 142 30.05 -21.95 8.24
N LYS A 143 31.10 -21.84 7.41
CA LYS A 143 31.37 -20.62 6.63
C LYS A 143 30.27 -20.33 5.58
N PRO A 144 29.82 -21.30 4.76
CA PRO A 144 28.63 -21.13 3.94
C PRO A 144 27.40 -20.72 4.75
N LEU A 145 27.16 -21.34 5.90
CA LEU A 145 26.03 -21.00 6.77
C LEU A 145 26.07 -19.51 7.18
N THR A 146 27.23 -18.98 7.59
CA THR A 146 27.33 -17.56 7.96
C THR A 146 27.08 -16.63 6.77
N ARG A 147 27.58 -16.97 5.58
CA ARG A 147 27.32 -16.22 4.33
C ARG A 147 25.84 -16.25 3.94
N LEU A 148 25.19 -17.40 4.06
CA LEU A 148 23.77 -17.57 3.78
C LEU A 148 22.89 -16.77 4.76
N LEU A 149 23.22 -16.77 6.05
CA LEU A 149 22.53 -15.97 7.06
C LEU A 149 22.67 -14.45 6.82
N GLY A 150 23.74 -14.01 6.16
CA GLY A 150 23.88 -12.63 5.68
C GLY A 150 22.96 -12.26 4.51
N ARG A 151 22.15 -13.20 4.00
CA ARG A 151 21.24 -13.05 2.86
C ARG A 151 19.79 -13.37 3.25
N ASN A 152 19.03 -14.00 2.35
CA ASN A 152 17.62 -14.39 2.52
C ASN A 152 17.45 -15.77 3.20
N VAL A 153 18.36 -16.16 4.10
CA VAL A 153 18.31 -17.44 4.80
C VAL A 153 18.21 -17.23 6.30
N TRP A 154 17.33 -18.00 6.93
CA TRP A 154 17.12 -18.07 8.37
C TRP A 154 17.48 -19.46 8.88
N ILE A 155 17.70 -19.57 10.18
CA ILE A 155 17.97 -20.85 10.85
C ILE A 155 17.04 -21.06 12.04
N LYS A 156 16.45 -22.24 12.11
CA LYS A 156 15.50 -22.60 13.16
C LYS A 156 16.18 -23.38 14.28
N VAL A 157 16.04 -22.90 15.51
CA VAL A 157 16.44 -23.64 16.72
C VAL A 157 15.28 -24.51 17.20
N SER A 158 15.23 -25.72 16.67
CA SER A 158 14.16 -26.69 16.93
C SER A 158 14.70 -28.11 16.97
N ALA A 159 13.88 -29.03 17.50
CA ALA A 159 14.12 -30.46 17.53
C ALA A 159 15.53 -30.91 18.00
N PRO A 160 16.03 -30.44 19.16
CA PRO A 160 17.37 -30.80 19.64
C PRO A 160 17.55 -32.31 19.80
N TYR A 161 16.46 -33.04 20.10
CA TYR A 161 16.42 -34.50 20.22
C TYR A 161 16.78 -35.25 18.93
N ARG A 162 16.75 -34.58 17.76
CA ARG A 162 17.22 -35.15 16.49
C ARG A 162 18.73 -35.02 16.30
N LEU A 163 19.37 -34.13 17.06
CA LEU A 163 20.75 -33.71 16.87
C LEU A 163 21.67 -34.34 17.91
N THR A 164 21.19 -34.47 19.15
CA THR A 164 22.00 -34.92 20.28
C THR A 164 21.26 -35.90 21.18
N ASN A 165 22.03 -36.82 21.77
CA ASN A 165 21.61 -37.70 22.86
C ASN A 165 21.78 -37.04 24.24
N SER A 166 22.36 -35.84 24.30
CA SER A 166 22.49 -35.03 25.51
C SER A 166 21.11 -34.60 26.00
N THR A 167 20.78 -34.93 27.24
CA THR A 167 19.57 -34.43 27.89
C THR A 167 19.78 -32.99 28.39
N SER A 168 18.70 -32.27 28.70
CA SER A 168 18.73 -30.92 29.28
C SER A 168 19.92 -30.73 30.25
N PRO A 169 20.85 -29.79 29.97
CA PRO A 169 20.63 -28.56 29.21
C PRO A 169 21.01 -28.57 27.72
N TYR A 170 21.34 -29.70 27.08
CA TYR A 170 21.79 -29.71 25.67
C TYR A 170 23.06 -28.86 25.43
N ALA A 171 23.99 -28.90 26.39
CA ALA A 171 25.17 -28.01 26.44
C ALA A 171 26.14 -28.18 25.24
N ASP A 172 26.08 -29.30 24.55
CA ASP A 172 26.85 -29.58 23.34
C ASP A 172 26.40 -28.76 22.12
N LEU A 173 25.17 -28.21 22.15
CA LEU A 173 24.67 -27.26 21.14
C LEU A 173 25.00 -25.79 21.46
N ASP A 174 25.37 -25.48 22.70
CA ASP A 174 25.63 -24.10 23.15
C ASP A 174 26.64 -23.34 22.28
N PRO A 175 27.79 -23.94 21.87
CA PRO A 175 28.75 -23.23 21.04
C PRO A 175 28.10 -22.68 19.77
N LEU A 176 27.32 -23.52 19.06
CA LEU A 176 26.68 -23.13 17.81
C LEU A 176 25.60 -22.07 18.05
N ILE A 177 24.72 -22.27 19.04
CA ILE A 177 23.62 -21.36 19.32
C ILE A 177 24.12 -19.97 19.74
N LYS A 178 25.12 -19.91 20.63
CA LYS A 178 25.70 -18.64 21.09
C LYS A 178 26.39 -17.90 19.94
N THR A 179 27.09 -18.63 19.06
CA THR A 179 27.70 -18.01 17.89
C THR A 179 26.64 -17.49 16.92
N LEU A 180 25.56 -18.25 16.65
CA LEU A 180 24.44 -17.79 15.81
C LEU A 180 23.79 -16.52 16.36
N PHE A 181 23.55 -16.45 17.67
CA PHE A 181 23.06 -15.23 18.34
C PHE A 181 24.01 -14.04 18.21
N SER A 182 25.32 -14.28 18.14
CA SER A 182 26.30 -13.21 17.95
C SER A 182 26.38 -12.72 16.50
N ILE A 183 26.36 -13.62 15.52
CA ILE A 183 26.66 -13.26 14.12
C ILE A 183 25.41 -12.89 13.32
N ALA A 184 24.25 -13.42 13.67
CA ALA A 184 23.00 -13.21 12.96
C ALA A 184 21.79 -13.20 13.91
N PRO A 185 21.78 -12.35 14.96
CA PRO A 185 20.74 -12.33 15.99
C PRO A 185 19.32 -12.13 15.44
N ASP A 186 19.18 -11.57 14.24
CA ASP A 186 17.92 -11.27 13.55
C ASP A 186 17.48 -12.37 12.54
N ARG A 187 18.26 -13.45 12.40
CA ARG A 187 18.01 -14.58 11.48
C ARG A 187 17.79 -15.92 12.18
N VAL A 188 17.77 -15.93 13.51
CA VAL A 188 17.56 -17.14 14.32
C VAL A 188 16.13 -17.18 14.85
N VAL A 189 15.42 -18.27 14.64
CA VAL A 189 13.99 -18.41 14.97
C VAL A 189 13.72 -19.65 15.80
N TYR A 190 12.82 -19.55 16.78
CA TYR A 190 12.41 -20.69 17.59
C TYR A 190 11.38 -21.58 16.88
N GLY A 191 11.47 -22.89 17.10
CA GLY A 191 10.40 -23.84 16.77
C GLY A 191 10.33 -24.98 17.77
N SER A 192 9.12 -25.37 18.19
CA SER A 192 8.93 -26.50 19.11
C SER A 192 9.12 -27.86 18.42
N ASP A 193 8.83 -27.94 17.11
CA ASP A 193 8.71 -29.20 16.37
C ASP A 193 7.61 -30.13 16.92
N TRP A 194 6.58 -29.55 17.56
CA TRP A 194 5.42 -30.28 18.09
C TRP A 194 4.26 -30.26 17.08
N PRO A 195 3.56 -31.39 16.85
CA PRO A 195 3.78 -32.71 17.45
C PRO A 195 5.04 -33.42 16.91
N HIS A 196 5.71 -34.20 17.77
CA HIS A 196 6.97 -34.88 17.45
C HIS A 196 6.71 -36.14 16.62
N THR A 197 6.64 -35.99 15.30
CA THR A 197 6.13 -37.02 14.36
C THR A 197 6.91 -38.34 14.28
N ARG A 198 8.10 -38.44 14.89
CA ARG A 198 8.95 -39.65 14.90
C ARG A 198 9.29 -40.18 16.30
N PHE A 199 8.94 -39.44 17.36
CA PHE A 199 9.39 -39.75 18.72
C PHE A 199 8.27 -39.51 19.72
N ASP A 200 7.95 -40.53 20.50
CA ASP A 200 6.90 -40.48 21.51
C ASP A 200 7.43 -40.10 22.90
N GLY A 201 6.56 -39.52 23.73
CA GLY A 201 6.87 -39.26 25.15
C GLY A 201 7.88 -38.13 25.42
N LEU A 202 8.25 -37.35 24.41
CA LEU A 202 9.20 -36.24 24.56
C LEU A 202 8.59 -35.02 25.25
N ASP A 203 9.34 -34.43 26.19
CA ASP A 203 9.02 -33.15 26.81
C ASP A 203 9.90 -32.03 26.24
N ILE A 204 9.29 -31.07 25.54
CA ILE A 204 9.97 -29.93 24.94
C ILE A 204 10.27 -28.80 25.96
N ARG A 205 9.63 -28.78 27.13
CA ARG A 205 9.76 -27.69 28.11
C ARG A 205 11.20 -27.47 28.57
N PRO A 206 12.05 -28.49 28.82
CA PRO A 206 13.45 -28.29 29.16
C PRO A 206 14.24 -27.54 28.07
N TRP A 207 13.94 -27.77 26.79
CA TRP A 207 14.55 -27.04 25.68
C TRP A 207 14.15 -25.56 25.68
N ILE A 208 12.86 -25.26 25.87
CA ILE A 208 12.36 -23.89 25.97
C ILE A 208 13.05 -23.16 27.14
N ARG A 209 13.12 -23.79 28.32
CA ARG A 209 13.81 -23.24 29.49
C ARG A 209 15.30 -23.01 29.22
N HIS A 210 15.94 -23.86 28.42
CA HIS A 210 17.34 -23.68 28.03
C HIS A 210 17.54 -22.42 27.18
N LEU A 211 16.75 -22.25 26.12
CA LEU A 211 16.79 -21.05 25.28
C LEU A 211 16.46 -19.77 26.06
N LEU A 212 15.52 -19.83 27.01
CA LEU A 212 15.22 -18.72 27.91
C LEU A 212 16.41 -18.35 28.81
N ARG A 213 17.19 -19.33 29.29
CA ARG A 213 18.42 -19.10 30.05
C ARG A 213 19.51 -18.46 29.18
N LEU A 214 19.73 -18.98 27.97
CA LEU A 214 20.73 -18.43 27.03
C LEU A 214 20.45 -16.97 26.65
N THR A 215 19.18 -16.54 26.70
CA THR A 215 18.76 -15.16 26.36
C THR A 215 18.45 -14.30 27.59
N ALA A 216 18.75 -14.75 28.81
CA ALA A 216 18.31 -14.07 30.02
C ALA A 216 18.91 -12.68 30.25
N GLY A 217 20.16 -12.46 29.82
CA GLY A 217 20.83 -11.16 29.92
C GLY A 217 20.51 -10.20 28.78
N ASP A 218 19.75 -10.62 27.75
CA ASP A 218 19.50 -9.82 26.56
C ASP A 218 18.02 -9.89 26.15
N ALA A 219 17.26 -8.89 26.62
CA ALA A 219 15.83 -8.78 26.33
C ALA A 219 15.52 -8.58 24.84
N ARG A 220 16.44 -7.98 24.06
CA ARG A 220 16.27 -7.79 22.62
C ARG A 220 16.43 -9.12 21.90
N LEU A 221 17.47 -9.88 22.24
CA LEU A 221 17.71 -11.21 21.68
C LEU A 221 16.58 -12.18 22.06
N ARG A 222 16.08 -12.13 23.30
CA ARG A 222 14.93 -12.93 23.74
C ARG A 222 13.68 -12.64 22.90
N ARG A 223 13.34 -11.36 22.71
CA ARG A 223 12.20 -10.97 21.85
C ARG A 223 12.44 -11.34 20.39
N GLY A 224 13.66 -11.18 19.89
CA GLY A 224 14.09 -11.60 18.57
C GLY A 224 13.80 -13.08 18.31
N LEU A 225 14.35 -13.95 19.16
CA LEU A 225 14.28 -15.40 19.03
C LEU A 225 12.83 -15.94 19.05
N PHE A 226 12.04 -15.48 20.01
CA PHE A 226 10.70 -16.03 20.27
C PHE A 226 9.58 -15.31 19.52
N ARG A 227 9.85 -14.16 18.89
CA ARG A 227 8.79 -13.36 18.25
C ARG A 227 9.27 -12.59 17.03
N ASP A 228 10.18 -11.64 17.19
CA ASP A 228 10.40 -10.61 16.16
C ASP A 228 11.06 -11.17 14.89
N ASN A 229 11.96 -12.14 15.03
CA ASN A 229 12.59 -12.80 13.88
C ASN A 229 11.59 -13.69 13.16
N ALA A 230 10.66 -14.30 13.90
CA ALA A 230 9.59 -15.08 13.30
C ALA A 230 8.60 -14.19 12.55
N ARG A 231 8.24 -13.05 13.13
CA ARG A 231 7.45 -12.06 12.41
C ARG A 231 8.11 -11.66 11.08
N ARG A 232 9.42 -11.43 11.05
CA ARG A 232 10.16 -11.10 9.82
C ARG A 232 10.24 -12.26 8.81
N LEU A 233 10.38 -13.49 9.28
CA LEU A 233 10.51 -14.66 8.42
C LEU A 233 9.15 -15.12 7.86
N TRP A 234 8.10 -15.25 8.67
CA TRP A 234 6.86 -15.88 8.22
C TRP A 234 5.80 -14.89 7.69
N ASP A 235 5.81 -13.61 8.12
CA ASP A 235 4.80 -12.62 7.69
C ASP A 235 5.18 -11.89 6.39
N GLY A 236 5.88 -12.54 5.45
CA GLY A 236 6.56 -11.78 4.41
C GLY A 236 5.69 -11.09 3.34
N PHE A 237 6.38 -10.13 2.70
CA PHE A 237 6.25 -9.56 1.35
C PHE A 237 5.22 -10.18 0.37
N GLY A 238 3.92 -10.03 0.61
CA GLY A 238 2.87 -10.47 -0.35
C GLY A 238 3.11 -10.14 -1.84
N PRO A 239 2.35 -10.81 -2.74
CA PRO A 239 2.77 -11.11 -4.09
C PRO A 239 3.30 -9.98 -4.96
N GLY A 240 4.57 -10.08 -5.38
CA GLY A 240 5.12 -9.26 -6.46
C GLY A 240 6.55 -8.81 -6.21
N GLY A 241 7.50 -9.54 -6.80
CA GLY A 241 8.93 -9.23 -6.80
C GLY A 241 9.21 -7.78 -7.23
N GLY A 242 9.46 -6.95 -6.23
CA GLY A 242 10.13 -5.68 -6.35
C GLY A 242 10.80 -5.46 -5.01
N ARG A 243 12.06 -4.99 -5.01
CA ARG A 243 12.74 -4.49 -3.81
C ARG A 243 11.73 -3.70 -2.97
N ARG A 244 11.24 -4.30 -1.88
CA ARG A 244 10.46 -3.60 -0.88
C ARG A 244 11.49 -3.10 0.12
N THR A 245 11.75 -1.81 -0.02
CA THR A 245 12.08 -0.99 1.15
C THR A 245 11.18 -1.42 2.31
N ASP A 246 11.79 -1.51 3.48
CA ASP A 246 11.13 -1.61 4.77
C ASP A 246 9.83 -0.78 4.78
N GLY A 247 8.78 -1.32 5.42
CA GLY A 247 7.41 -0.81 5.32
C GLY A 247 7.33 0.70 5.24
N PHE A 248 6.42 1.21 4.40
CA PHE A 248 6.36 2.65 4.14
C PHE A 248 6.06 3.37 5.45
N GLY A 249 7.09 4.03 6.00
CA GLY A 249 6.96 4.85 7.19
C GLY A 249 5.96 5.95 6.88
N VAL A 250 4.88 5.96 7.63
CA VAL A 250 3.86 7.00 7.56
C VAL A 250 3.99 7.84 8.82
N GLY A 251 3.57 9.10 8.79
CA GLY A 251 3.80 10.06 9.88
C GLY A 251 3.46 9.54 11.28
N PHE A 252 2.54 8.58 11.38
CA PHE A 252 2.05 8.01 12.64
C PHE A 252 2.20 6.47 12.72
N GLY A 253 3.04 5.84 11.90
CA GLY A 253 3.23 4.39 11.95
C GLY A 253 3.94 3.76 10.75
N ILE A 254 3.62 2.50 10.47
CA ILE A 254 4.13 1.76 9.31
C ILE A 254 2.92 1.21 8.57
N LEU A 255 2.85 1.46 7.25
CA LEU A 255 1.89 0.79 6.38
C LEU A 255 2.57 -0.44 5.75
N PRO A 256 2.42 -1.64 6.35
CA PRO A 256 3.02 -2.85 5.81
C PRO A 256 2.39 -3.13 4.44
N SER A 257 3.23 -3.57 3.51
CA SER A 257 2.76 -3.94 2.19
C SER A 257 2.10 -2.82 1.37
N ALA A 258 2.42 -1.55 1.67
CA ALA A 258 1.87 -0.40 0.96
C ALA A 258 1.97 -0.56 -0.57
N HIS A 259 0.84 -0.39 -1.25
CA HIS A 259 0.73 -0.34 -2.70
C HIS A 259 0.09 0.98 -3.11
N LEU A 260 0.68 1.60 -4.13
CA LEU A 260 0.19 2.84 -4.72
C LEU A 260 -0.40 2.50 -6.08
N ALA A 261 -1.71 2.70 -6.25
CA ALA A 261 -2.33 2.60 -7.56
C ALA A 261 -1.99 3.86 -8.37
N TYR A 262 -1.71 3.68 -9.66
CA TYR A 262 -1.42 4.79 -10.56
C TYR A 262 -1.78 4.41 -11.99
N LYS A 263 -1.95 5.42 -12.84
CA LYS A 263 -2.05 5.24 -14.30
C LYS A 263 -1.17 6.27 -14.99
N THR A 264 -0.60 5.86 -16.12
CA THR A 264 0.25 6.69 -16.96
C THR A 264 -0.42 6.94 -18.30
N TYR A 265 -0.13 8.10 -18.89
CA TYR A 265 -0.59 8.49 -20.22
C TYR A 265 0.57 9.11 -21.00
N GLY A 266 0.65 8.82 -22.29
CA GLY A 266 1.74 9.30 -23.14
C GLY A 266 3.03 8.48 -23.00
N SER A 267 4.04 8.86 -23.79
CA SER A 267 5.33 8.16 -23.81
C SER A 267 6.22 8.62 -22.64
N PRO A 268 6.93 7.71 -21.93
CA PRO A 268 7.93 8.07 -20.92
C PRO A 268 9.07 8.97 -21.43
N SER A 269 9.27 9.05 -22.75
CA SER A 269 10.24 9.98 -23.36
C SER A 269 9.78 11.44 -23.35
N ASN A 270 8.50 11.70 -23.08
CA ASN A 270 7.94 13.05 -23.02
C ASN A 270 8.18 13.67 -21.63
N PRO A 271 8.17 15.01 -21.52
CA PRO A 271 8.28 15.67 -20.21
C PRO A 271 7.19 15.19 -19.23
N CYS A 272 7.61 14.82 -18.02
CA CYS A 272 6.72 14.22 -17.02
C CYS A 272 5.81 15.27 -16.35
N ILE A 273 4.54 14.93 -16.16
CA ILE A 273 3.55 15.70 -15.42
C ILE A 273 3.01 14.83 -14.29
N ILE A 274 3.06 15.32 -13.05
CA ILE A 274 2.50 14.64 -11.89
C ILE A 274 1.13 15.25 -11.60
N TYR A 275 0.07 14.45 -11.68
CA TYR A 275 -1.30 14.90 -11.45
C TYR A 275 -2.03 14.00 -10.44
N PRO A 276 -1.80 14.18 -9.12
CA PRO A 276 -2.37 13.33 -8.09
C PRO A 276 -3.90 13.42 -7.99
N THR A 277 -4.52 12.35 -7.49
CA THR A 277 -5.97 12.36 -7.17
C THR A 277 -6.28 13.27 -5.98
N TRP A 278 -7.55 13.64 -5.87
CA TRP A 278 -8.10 14.51 -4.82
C TRP A 278 -8.95 13.70 -3.82
N THR A 279 -9.52 14.35 -2.79
CA THR A 279 -10.31 13.67 -1.75
C THR A 279 -11.43 12.85 -2.36
N SER A 280 -11.46 11.54 -2.09
CA SER A 280 -12.43 10.59 -2.64
C SER A 280 -12.42 10.40 -4.16
N GLY A 281 -11.50 11.06 -4.87
CA GLY A 281 -11.31 10.95 -6.31
C GLY A 281 -10.58 9.66 -6.69
N LEU A 282 -11.02 9.06 -7.78
CA LEU A 282 -10.37 7.94 -8.44
C LEU A 282 -9.48 8.45 -9.58
N ILE A 283 -8.55 7.60 -10.03
CA ILE A 283 -7.69 7.89 -11.18
C ILE A 283 -8.49 8.33 -12.43
N ALA A 284 -9.64 7.69 -12.67
CA ALA A 284 -10.49 8.00 -13.82
C ALA A 284 -11.11 9.41 -13.74
N ASP A 285 -11.34 9.93 -12.53
CA ASP A 285 -11.90 11.27 -12.36
C ASP A 285 -10.92 12.35 -12.85
N ASN A 286 -9.62 12.11 -12.76
CA ASN A 286 -8.59 13.02 -13.29
C ASN A 286 -8.54 13.04 -14.84
N GLU A 287 -9.13 12.05 -15.53
CA GLU A 287 -9.01 11.93 -16.99
C GLU A 287 -9.69 13.08 -17.75
N VAL A 288 -10.60 13.84 -17.12
CA VAL A 288 -11.28 14.99 -17.75
C VAL A 288 -10.31 16.04 -18.30
N LEU A 289 -9.16 16.25 -17.66
CA LEU A 289 -8.14 17.20 -18.13
C LEU A 289 -7.16 16.57 -19.14
N ILE A 290 -7.22 15.26 -19.33
CA ILE A 290 -6.29 14.47 -20.13
C ILE A 290 -6.93 14.12 -21.47
N GLY A 291 -6.26 14.44 -22.57
CA GLY A 291 -6.72 14.07 -23.90
C GLY A 291 -6.10 14.88 -25.01
N GLU A 292 -6.26 14.40 -26.24
CA GLU A 292 -5.77 15.14 -27.42
C GLU A 292 -6.41 16.53 -27.47
N LYS A 293 -5.59 17.57 -27.66
CA LYS A 293 -6.03 18.99 -27.65
C LYS A 293 -6.55 19.51 -26.31
N ARG A 294 -6.44 18.75 -25.21
CA ARG A 294 -6.66 19.25 -23.85
C ARG A 294 -5.36 19.87 -23.31
N ALA A 295 -5.44 20.46 -22.11
CA ALA A 295 -4.27 21.03 -21.44
C ALA A 295 -3.20 19.96 -21.16
N LEU A 296 -3.63 18.77 -20.71
CA LEU A 296 -2.76 17.62 -20.49
C LEU A 296 -2.83 16.66 -21.69
N ASP A 297 -2.17 17.04 -22.78
CA ASP A 297 -2.12 16.22 -23.99
C ASP A 297 -1.06 15.11 -23.88
N PRO A 298 -1.45 13.81 -23.89
CA PRO A 298 -0.51 12.69 -23.79
C PRO A 298 0.42 12.53 -25.02
N LYS A 299 0.17 13.23 -26.12
CA LYS A 299 1.15 13.34 -27.22
C LYS A 299 2.34 14.22 -26.86
N ARG A 300 2.14 15.17 -25.93
CA ARG A 300 3.15 16.16 -25.51
C ARG A 300 3.80 15.83 -24.19
N PHE A 301 3.10 15.10 -23.32
CA PHE A 301 3.51 14.88 -21.94
C PHE A 301 3.43 13.41 -21.54
N PHE A 302 4.28 13.02 -20.59
CA PHE A 302 4.15 11.78 -19.84
C PHE A 302 3.39 12.08 -18.55
N ILE A 303 2.11 11.75 -18.48
CA ILE A 303 1.25 12.15 -17.36
C ILE A 303 1.11 10.98 -16.40
N VAL A 304 1.47 11.18 -15.13
CA VAL A 304 1.37 10.19 -14.07
C VAL A 304 0.28 10.63 -13.09
N VAL A 305 -0.76 9.81 -12.94
CA VAL A 305 -1.88 10.03 -12.01
C VAL A 305 -1.79 9.00 -10.88
N PRO A 306 -1.13 9.34 -9.75
CA PRO A 306 -1.13 8.48 -8.57
C PRO A 306 -2.40 8.67 -7.73
N ALA A 307 -2.93 7.57 -7.23
CA ALA A 307 -4.04 7.52 -6.28
C ALA A 307 -3.55 7.70 -4.83
N LEU A 308 -4.26 8.49 -4.03
CA LEU A 308 -4.01 8.65 -2.60
C LEU A 308 -4.13 7.32 -1.85
N PHE A 309 -3.26 7.07 -0.86
CA PHE A 309 -3.55 6.09 0.18
C PHE A 309 -4.88 6.44 0.87
N GLY A 310 -5.67 5.42 1.18
CA GLY A 310 -7.02 5.59 1.73
C GLY A 310 -8.12 5.83 0.70
N ASN A 311 -7.83 6.02 -0.59
CA ASN A 311 -8.88 6.34 -1.59
C ASN A 311 -9.65 5.13 -2.17
N GLY A 312 -9.28 3.91 -1.77
CA GLY A 312 -9.86 2.65 -2.26
C GLY A 312 -9.13 1.99 -3.42
N GLN A 313 -8.24 2.69 -4.12
CA GLN A 313 -7.40 2.12 -5.19
C GLN A 313 -5.99 1.78 -4.69
N SER A 314 -5.33 2.74 -4.04
CA SER A 314 -4.11 2.48 -3.26
C SER A 314 -4.46 1.77 -1.96
N SER A 315 -3.46 1.35 -1.16
CA SER A 315 -3.70 0.76 0.15
C SER A 315 -4.65 1.62 0.98
N SER A 316 -5.75 1.03 1.41
CA SER A 316 -6.89 1.70 2.04
C SER A 316 -7.58 0.78 3.05
N PRO A 317 -8.39 1.30 3.98
CA PRO A 317 -9.19 0.47 4.87
C PRO A 317 -10.00 -0.62 4.13
N SER A 318 -10.72 -0.24 3.08
CA SER A 318 -11.57 -1.14 2.28
C SER A 318 -10.85 -2.29 1.55
N ASN A 319 -9.55 -2.17 1.29
CA ASN A 319 -8.79 -3.16 0.50
C ASN A 319 -7.57 -3.74 1.25
N THR A 320 -7.48 -3.48 2.56
CA THR A 320 -6.47 -4.06 3.45
C THR A 320 -7.13 -4.65 4.68
N THR A 321 -6.47 -5.64 5.30
CA THR A 321 -6.89 -6.23 6.58
C THR A 321 -6.39 -5.45 7.79
N ILE A 322 -5.67 -4.34 7.58
CA ILE A 322 -5.02 -3.57 8.64
C ILE A 322 -6.09 -2.81 9.42
N ARG A 323 -6.19 -3.07 10.73
CA ARG A 323 -7.11 -2.38 11.65
C ARG A 323 -6.42 -2.11 13.00
N PRO A 324 -6.44 -0.85 13.51
CA PRO A 324 -6.87 0.36 12.80
C PRO A 324 -5.98 0.61 11.57
N PHE A 325 -6.56 1.16 10.51
CA PHE A 325 -5.75 1.61 9.36
C PHE A 325 -4.88 2.79 9.83
N PRO A 326 -3.58 2.81 9.51
CA PRO A 326 -2.69 3.84 10.04
C PRO A 326 -3.06 5.21 9.49
N ASP A 327 -2.84 6.22 10.32
CA ASP A 327 -2.99 7.62 9.96
C ASP A 327 -1.96 8.02 8.88
N ILE A 328 -2.47 8.52 7.75
CA ILE A 328 -1.66 8.87 6.58
C ILE A 328 -1.72 10.38 6.33
N THR A 329 -0.56 11.01 6.17
CA THR A 329 -0.42 12.44 5.86
C THR A 329 -0.26 12.72 4.36
N ILE A 330 -0.29 13.99 3.96
CA ILE A 330 0.04 14.38 2.59
C ILE A 330 1.52 14.11 2.28
N ARG A 331 2.44 14.32 3.24
CA ARG A 331 3.87 13.98 3.13
C ARG A 331 4.10 12.51 2.79
N ASP A 332 3.33 11.64 3.43
CA ASP A 332 3.37 10.20 3.20
C ASP A 332 2.98 9.85 1.76
N ASN A 333 1.88 10.42 1.28
CA ASN A 333 1.47 10.26 -0.12
C ASN A 333 2.54 10.76 -1.09
N VAL A 334 3.09 11.95 -0.89
CA VAL A 334 4.11 12.54 -1.77
C VAL A 334 5.41 11.74 -1.76
N THR A 335 5.84 11.23 -0.60
CA THR A 335 7.02 10.36 -0.53
C THR A 335 6.79 9.06 -1.31
N ALA A 336 5.62 8.42 -1.19
CA ALA A 336 5.30 7.23 -1.95
C ALA A 336 5.25 7.50 -3.46
N GLN A 337 4.72 8.66 -3.87
CA GLN A 337 4.69 9.11 -5.27
C GLN A 337 6.09 9.36 -5.81
N HIS A 338 6.97 10.02 -5.04
CA HIS A 338 8.37 10.22 -5.42
C HIS A 338 9.09 8.90 -5.65
N ARG A 339 8.85 7.91 -4.79
CA ARG A 339 9.41 6.56 -4.97
C ARG A 339 8.83 5.83 -6.17
N LEU A 340 7.53 5.95 -6.44
CA LEU A 340 6.94 5.46 -7.69
C LEU A 340 7.66 6.06 -8.90
N LEU A 341 7.82 7.38 -8.93
CA LEU A 341 8.43 8.09 -10.06
C LEU A 341 9.89 7.69 -10.26
N THR A 342 10.70 7.76 -9.20
CA THR A 342 12.15 7.54 -9.27
C THR A 342 12.54 6.06 -9.33
N GLU A 343 11.88 5.18 -8.58
CA GLU A 343 12.28 3.77 -8.46
C GLU A 343 11.56 2.84 -9.46
N LYS A 344 10.39 3.23 -9.99
CA LYS A 344 9.60 2.37 -10.88
C LYS A 344 9.40 2.94 -12.28
N LEU A 345 9.26 4.25 -12.41
CA LEU A 345 9.02 4.90 -13.69
C LEU A 345 10.28 5.55 -14.29
N ASP A 346 11.41 5.50 -13.57
CA ASP A 346 12.69 6.09 -13.97
C ASP A 346 12.59 7.59 -14.30
N VAL A 347 11.71 8.30 -13.59
CA VAL A 347 11.51 9.75 -13.70
C VAL A 347 12.36 10.44 -12.63
N GLY A 348 13.45 11.06 -13.06
CA GLY A 348 14.31 11.87 -12.19
C GLY A 348 13.91 13.35 -12.06
N HIS A 349 13.04 13.85 -12.95
CA HIS A 349 12.59 15.25 -12.96
C HIS A 349 11.23 15.39 -13.66
N ALA A 350 10.37 16.27 -13.15
CA ALA A 350 9.06 16.57 -13.70
C ALA A 350 9.02 17.97 -14.34
N ARG A 351 8.28 18.10 -15.45
CA ARG A 351 7.96 19.42 -16.01
C ARG A 351 6.99 20.18 -15.11
N CYS A 352 6.00 19.50 -14.56
CA CYS A 352 5.01 20.15 -13.71
C CYS A 352 4.40 19.17 -12.69
N VAL A 353 4.09 19.69 -11.50
CA VAL A 353 3.15 19.08 -10.55
C VAL A 353 1.90 19.94 -10.47
N LEU A 354 0.73 19.35 -10.64
CA LEU A 354 -0.54 20.05 -10.50
C LEU A 354 -1.58 19.19 -9.81
N GLY A 355 -2.59 19.81 -9.24
CA GLY A 355 -3.69 19.07 -8.64
C GLY A 355 -4.78 19.96 -8.08
N TRP A 356 -5.99 19.41 -8.03
CA TRP A 356 -7.19 20.04 -7.48
C TRP A 356 -7.37 19.66 -6.01
N SER A 357 -7.83 20.57 -5.13
CA SER A 357 -8.26 20.20 -3.78
C SER A 357 -7.12 19.51 -3.00
N LEU A 358 -7.31 18.28 -2.48
CA LEU A 358 -6.19 17.53 -1.88
C LEU A 358 -5.03 17.25 -2.85
N GLY A 359 -5.27 17.25 -4.17
CA GLY A 359 -4.22 17.27 -5.19
C GLY A 359 -3.39 18.56 -5.17
N ALA A 360 -3.99 19.71 -4.85
CA ALA A 360 -3.26 20.96 -4.64
C ALA A 360 -2.44 20.92 -3.35
N CYS A 361 -3.00 20.35 -2.26
CA CYS A 361 -2.24 20.12 -1.02
C CYS A 361 -1.00 19.24 -1.28
N GLN A 362 -1.16 18.18 -2.07
CA GLN A 362 -0.04 17.36 -2.54
C GLN A 362 0.94 18.14 -3.41
N THR A 363 0.45 19.04 -4.27
CA THR A 363 1.31 19.91 -5.09
C THR A 363 2.19 20.82 -4.23
N TYR A 364 1.63 21.43 -3.17
CA TYR A 364 2.41 22.21 -2.20
C TYR A 364 3.43 21.34 -1.46
N GLN A 365 3.03 20.15 -1.00
CA GLN A 365 3.93 19.21 -0.36
C GLN A 365 5.09 18.79 -1.28
N TRP A 366 4.82 18.55 -2.56
CA TRP A 366 5.85 18.22 -3.56
C TRP A 366 6.93 19.30 -3.66
N ILE A 367 6.53 20.57 -3.75
CA ILE A 367 7.46 21.69 -3.95
C ILE A 367 8.16 22.16 -2.67
N THR A 368 7.74 21.69 -1.49
CA THR A 368 8.48 21.92 -0.24
C THR A 368 9.32 20.71 0.16
N GLN A 369 8.86 19.49 -0.13
CA GLN A 369 9.58 18.25 0.22
C GLN A 369 10.68 17.90 -0.79
N PHE A 370 10.42 18.14 -2.08
CA PHE A 370 11.36 17.90 -3.18
C PHE A 370 11.49 19.16 -4.05
N PRO A 371 12.05 20.26 -3.51
CA PRO A 371 11.94 21.61 -4.06
C PRO A 371 12.62 21.82 -5.44
N THR A 372 13.38 20.84 -5.91
CA THR A 372 14.06 20.88 -7.22
C THR A 372 13.55 19.82 -8.20
N PHE A 373 12.55 19.03 -7.83
CA PHE A 373 12.09 17.90 -8.65
C PHE A 373 11.19 18.32 -9.81
N ALA A 374 10.64 19.54 -9.79
CA ALA A 374 9.76 20.04 -10.82
C ALA A 374 10.09 21.48 -11.24
N ASP A 375 9.89 21.81 -12.51
CA ASP A 375 10.05 23.19 -13.00
C ASP A 375 8.89 24.09 -12.56
N LEU A 376 7.66 23.56 -12.67
CA LEU A 376 6.41 24.27 -12.51
C LEU A 376 5.50 23.60 -11.48
N ALA A 377 4.72 24.40 -10.76
CA ALA A 377 3.66 23.91 -9.91
C ALA A 377 2.35 24.67 -10.12
N VAL A 378 1.24 23.95 -10.17
CA VAL A 378 -0.10 24.54 -10.34
C VAL A 378 -1.07 23.94 -9.31
N PRO A 379 -1.02 24.37 -8.04
CA PRO A 379 -2.05 24.05 -7.07
C PRO A 379 -3.32 24.87 -7.37
N PHE A 380 -4.48 24.20 -7.48
CA PHE A 380 -5.75 24.88 -7.77
C PHE A 380 -6.87 24.44 -6.83
N CYS A 381 -7.66 25.42 -6.36
CA CYS A 381 -8.69 25.25 -5.32
C CYS A 381 -8.21 24.39 -4.14
N GLY A 382 -7.10 24.77 -3.50
CA GLY A 382 -6.54 24.07 -2.35
C GLY A 382 -5.50 24.91 -1.61
N SER A 383 -4.85 24.36 -0.58
CA SER A 383 -3.95 25.12 0.28
C SER A 383 -2.67 24.39 0.65
N ALA A 384 -1.66 25.15 1.08
CA ALA A 384 -0.41 24.62 1.63
C ALA A 384 -0.59 24.04 3.03
N ARG A 385 -1.58 24.56 3.78
CA ARG A 385 -2.00 24.11 5.10
C ARG A 385 -3.52 24.18 5.23
N THR A 386 -4.13 23.20 5.87
CA THR A 386 -5.57 23.24 6.19
C THR A 386 -5.86 24.37 7.18
N SER A 387 -6.70 25.32 6.76
CA SER A 387 -7.07 26.48 7.58
C SER A 387 -7.98 26.08 8.75
N SER A 388 -7.99 26.89 9.81
CA SER A 388 -8.87 26.65 10.97
C SER A 388 -10.36 26.63 10.57
N HIS A 389 -10.76 27.44 9.58
CA HIS A 389 -12.10 27.41 9.01
C HIS A 389 -12.41 26.07 8.34
N CYS A 390 -11.48 25.57 7.53
CA CYS A 390 -11.62 24.25 6.89
C CYS A 390 -11.61 23.11 7.92
N GLN A 391 -10.89 23.23 9.04
CA GLN A 391 -10.95 22.25 10.14
C GLN A 391 -12.36 22.11 10.71
N VAL A 392 -13.06 23.24 10.94
CA VAL A 392 -14.43 23.23 11.46
C VAL A 392 -15.39 22.52 10.49
N PHE A 393 -15.25 22.79 9.20
CA PHE A 393 -16.00 22.09 8.16
C PHE A 393 -15.76 20.57 8.21
N LEU A 394 -14.49 20.15 8.27
CA LEU A 394 -14.12 18.73 8.30
C LEU A 394 -14.59 18.03 9.57
N GLU A 395 -14.56 18.68 10.72
CA GLU A 395 -15.14 18.16 11.95
C GLU A 395 -16.66 17.98 11.84
N GLY A 396 -17.35 18.87 11.12
CA GLY A 396 -18.78 18.70 10.79
C GLY A 396 -19.04 17.44 9.98
N VAL A 397 -18.28 17.23 8.89
CA VAL A 397 -18.38 16.01 8.06
C VAL A 397 -18.06 14.76 8.91
N LYS A 398 -16.95 14.77 9.64
CA LYS A 398 -16.50 13.67 10.49
C LYS A 398 -17.50 13.31 11.58
N ALA A 399 -18.11 14.30 12.23
CA ALA A 399 -19.12 14.07 13.27
C ALA A 399 -20.33 13.30 12.73
N THR A 400 -20.82 13.65 11.53
CA THR A 400 -21.94 12.93 10.90
C THR A 400 -21.62 11.47 10.63
N LEU A 401 -20.38 11.18 10.24
CA LEU A 401 -19.90 9.81 10.05
C LEU A 401 -19.82 9.10 11.41
N LEU A 402 -19.09 9.64 12.38
CA LEU A 402 -18.86 8.97 13.67
C LEU A 402 -20.16 8.64 14.43
N VAL A 403 -21.17 9.52 14.40
CA VAL A 403 -22.47 9.24 15.04
C VAL A 403 -23.16 8.02 14.42
N ALA A 404 -23.02 7.84 13.10
CA ALA A 404 -23.65 6.74 12.39
C ALA A 404 -22.94 5.39 12.54
N ARG A 405 -21.74 5.40 13.17
CA ARG A 405 -20.99 4.20 13.59
C ARG A 405 -21.58 3.51 14.84
N GLY A 406 -22.66 4.06 15.41
CA GLY A 406 -23.38 3.52 16.57
C GLY A 406 -22.83 4.03 17.91
N PRO A 407 -23.57 3.90 19.02
CA PRO A 407 -23.19 4.51 20.29
C PRO A 407 -21.93 3.86 20.89
N SER A 408 -20.90 4.67 21.12
CA SER A 408 -20.22 4.67 22.42
C SER A 408 -20.89 5.75 23.25
N SER A 409 -21.51 5.39 24.37
CA SER A 409 -22.05 6.38 25.29
C SER A 409 -20.89 7.11 26.00
N ALA A 410 -20.26 8.04 25.29
CA ALA A 410 -19.51 9.13 25.89
C ALA A 410 -19.48 10.26 24.87
N ALA A 411 -19.99 11.42 25.30
CA ALA A 411 -19.82 12.69 24.62
C ALA A 411 -18.39 12.85 24.10
N VAL A 412 -18.25 13.38 22.88
CA VAL A 412 -17.06 14.05 22.32
C VAL A 412 -15.74 13.68 23.04
N GLY A 413 -15.08 12.60 22.60
CA GLY A 413 -13.68 12.33 22.99
C GLY A 413 -13.33 10.98 23.61
N ALA A 414 -14.04 9.88 23.32
CA ALA A 414 -13.60 8.54 23.72
C ALA A 414 -13.47 7.58 22.51
N GLU A 415 -12.35 6.83 22.48
CA GLU A 415 -11.76 6.15 21.32
C GLU A 415 -12.35 4.80 20.92
N GLU A 416 -13.37 4.27 21.61
CA GLU A 416 -13.98 2.99 21.21
C GLU A 416 -15.28 3.20 20.44
N ALA A 417 -15.16 3.65 19.19
CA ALA A 417 -16.29 3.72 18.28
C ALA A 417 -16.69 2.31 17.79
N GLY A 418 -18.00 2.04 17.71
CA GLY A 418 -18.59 0.75 17.32
C GLY A 418 -18.19 0.26 15.92
N THR A 419 -18.72 -0.85 15.43
CA THR A 419 -18.50 -1.26 14.02
C THR A 419 -19.55 -0.63 13.11
N TRP A 420 -19.14 -0.26 11.90
CA TRP A 420 -20.07 0.25 10.90
C TRP A 420 -21.06 -0.83 10.48
N THR A 421 -22.35 -0.62 10.74
CA THR A 421 -23.40 -1.35 10.04
C THR A 421 -23.57 -0.75 8.64
N GLU A 422 -24.06 -1.54 7.67
CA GLU A 422 -24.32 -1.02 6.32
C GLU A 422 -25.32 0.15 6.35
N GLU A 423 -26.39 0.02 7.14
CA GLU A 423 -27.39 1.08 7.31
C GLU A 423 -26.80 2.33 7.96
N GLY A 424 -25.99 2.16 9.02
CA GLY A 424 -25.29 3.25 9.69
C GLY A 424 -24.31 3.97 8.75
N ALA A 425 -23.48 3.22 8.01
CA ALA A 425 -22.57 3.80 7.03
C ALA A 425 -23.31 4.64 5.97
N ARG A 426 -24.43 4.12 5.43
CA ARG A 426 -25.24 4.85 4.45
C ARG A 426 -25.89 6.10 5.04
N ALA A 427 -26.42 6.02 6.27
CA ALA A 427 -27.00 7.18 6.95
C ALA A 427 -25.95 8.26 7.21
N GLY A 428 -24.77 7.88 7.69
CA GLY A 428 -23.64 8.78 7.90
C GLY A 428 -23.18 9.45 6.60
N LEU A 429 -23.01 8.67 5.51
CA LEU A 429 -22.62 9.20 4.21
C LEU A 429 -23.63 10.21 3.64
N ARG A 430 -24.94 9.97 3.80
CA ARG A 430 -25.97 10.94 3.41
C ARG A 430 -25.87 12.22 4.22
N ALA A 431 -25.74 12.11 5.54
CA ALA A 431 -25.60 13.29 6.41
C ALA A 431 -24.32 14.09 6.08
N ALA A 432 -23.20 13.40 5.86
CA ALA A 432 -21.95 14.01 5.41
C ALA A 432 -22.11 14.74 4.07
N ALA A 433 -22.84 14.16 3.12
CA ALA A 433 -23.13 14.79 1.83
C ALA A 433 -23.90 16.10 1.97
N ARG A 434 -24.87 16.15 2.90
CA ARG A 434 -25.66 17.36 3.17
C ARG A 434 -24.82 18.46 3.80
N VAL A 435 -23.89 18.11 4.70
CA VAL A 435 -22.90 19.06 5.21
C VAL A 435 -22.01 19.56 4.08
N TYR A 436 -21.44 18.66 3.28
CA TYR A 436 -20.56 18.99 2.16
C TYR A 436 -21.22 19.92 1.13
N ALA A 437 -22.49 19.70 0.79
CA ALA A 437 -23.19 20.47 -0.22
C ALA A 437 -23.22 21.98 0.08
N GLY A 438 -23.28 22.38 1.35
CA GLY A 438 -23.24 23.79 1.75
C GLY A 438 -21.88 24.46 1.57
N TRP A 439 -20.81 23.69 1.39
CA TRP A 439 -19.41 24.17 1.33
C TRP A 439 -18.75 23.92 -0.03
N GLY A 440 -19.17 22.87 -0.76
CA GLY A 440 -18.62 22.53 -2.07
C GLY A 440 -18.98 23.54 -3.16
N PHE A 441 -20.13 24.20 -3.04
CA PHE A 441 -20.62 25.21 -3.98
C PHE A 441 -20.70 26.57 -3.28
N SER A 442 -20.90 27.65 -4.05
CA SER A 442 -21.00 29.00 -3.46
C SER A 442 -22.44 29.43 -3.20
N HIS A 443 -22.58 30.45 -2.35
CA HIS A 443 -23.86 31.16 -2.17
C HIS A 443 -24.44 31.67 -3.50
N ALA A 444 -23.60 32.15 -4.42
CA ALA A 444 -24.07 32.66 -5.71
C ALA A 444 -24.62 31.53 -6.59
N TRP A 445 -23.97 30.36 -6.61
CA TRP A 445 -24.43 29.18 -7.35
C TRP A 445 -25.85 28.76 -6.94
N TYR A 446 -26.13 28.71 -5.64
CA TYR A 446 -27.47 28.39 -5.12
C TYR A 446 -28.49 29.49 -5.41
N ARG A 447 -28.12 30.76 -5.27
CA ARG A 447 -29.00 31.91 -5.57
C ARG A 447 -29.41 31.93 -7.03
N GLU A 448 -28.49 31.59 -7.92
CA GLU A 448 -28.69 31.51 -9.37
C GLU A 448 -29.27 30.18 -9.84
N ARG A 449 -29.61 29.27 -8.91
CA ARG A 449 -30.26 27.99 -9.21
C ARG A 449 -29.50 27.11 -10.20
N LYS A 450 -28.15 27.14 -10.17
CA LYS A 450 -27.31 26.40 -11.12
C LYS A 450 -27.47 24.87 -11.08
N PHE A 451 -28.07 24.33 -10.02
CA PHE A 451 -28.50 22.92 -9.99
C PHE A 451 -29.52 22.56 -11.09
N GLU A 452 -30.29 23.52 -11.61
CA GLU A 452 -31.21 23.30 -12.73
C GLU A 452 -30.46 23.03 -14.04
N GLU A 453 -29.29 23.62 -14.22
CA GLU A 453 -28.42 23.35 -15.38
C GLU A 453 -27.85 21.92 -15.34
N LEU A 454 -27.78 21.32 -14.15
CA LEU A 454 -27.42 19.92 -13.95
C LEU A 454 -28.63 18.97 -14.04
N GLY A 455 -29.82 19.49 -14.33
CA GLY A 455 -31.05 18.72 -14.53
C GLY A 455 -31.88 18.46 -13.27
N PHE A 456 -31.62 19.16 -12.16
CA PHE A 456 -32.39 19.01 -10.91
C PHE A 456 -33.40 20.16 -10.75
N ALA A 457 -34.68 19.86 -10.51
CA ALA A 457 -35.71 20.89 -10.44
C ALA A 457 -35.73 21.65 -9.10
N SER A 458 -35.07 21.11 -8.08
CA SER A 458 -35.01 21.69 -6.74
C SER A 458 -33.70 21.40 -6.03
N VAL A 459 -33.43 22.15 -4.95
CA VAL A 459 -32.28 21.89 -4.07
C VAL A 459 -32.37 20.48 -3.49
N GLU A 460 -33.56 20.00 -3.12
CA GLU A 460 -33.69 18.65 -2.54
C GLU A 460 -33.37 17.55 -3.56
N GLU A 461 -33.87 17.68 -4.80
CA GLU A 461 -33.52 16.76 -5.89
C GLU A 461 -32.03 16.76 -6.19
N PHE A 462 -31.38 17.92 -6.13
CA PHE A 462 -29.94 18.03 -6.28
C PHE A 462 -29.19 17.36 -5.12
N LEU A 463 -29.60 17.61 -3.88
CA LEU A 463 -28.94 17.03 -2.72
C LEU A 463 -29.04 15.50 -2.72
N VAL A 464 -30.19 14.92 -3.07
CA VAL A 464 -30.36 13.46 -3.16
C VAL A 464 -29.69 12.90 -4.43
N GLY A 465 -30.05 13.46 -5.59
CA GLY A 465 -29.68 12.94 -6.90
C GLY A 465 -28.21 13.12 -7.24
N PHE A 466 -27.55 14.13 -6.66
CA PHE A 466 -26.14 14.41 -6.87
C PHE A 466 -25.30 14.20 -5.61
N CYS A 467 -25.52 15.00 -4.56
CA CYS A 467 -24.61 15.02 -3.40
C CYS A 467 -24.61 13.70 -2.63
N GLU A 468 -25.78 13.18 -2.27
CA GLU A 468 -25.89 11.90 -1.56
C GLU A 468 -25.40 10.75 -2.43
N ASN A 469 -25.75 10.71 -3.71
CA ASN A 469 -25.25 9.67 -4.63
C ASN A 469 -23.72 9.69 -4.75
N LEU A 470 -23.11 10.87 -4.78
CA LEU A 470 -21.64 11.01 -4.77
C LEU A 470 -21.04 10.37 -3.52
N PHE A 471 -21.56 10.67 -2.32
CA PHE A 471 -21.03 10.12 -1.06
C PHE A 471 -21.36 8.64 -0.89
N LEU A 472 -22.56 8.20 -1.28
CA LEU A 472 -22.98 6.79 -1.22
C LEU A 472 -22.17 5.89 -2.15
N SER A 473 -21.52 6.45 -3.17
CA SER A 473 -20.57 5.71 -4.02
C SER A 473 -19.23 5.43 -3.33
N LYS A 474 -18.98 5.99 -2.14
CA LYS A 474 -17.71 5.89 -1.42
C LYS A 474 -17.79 4.91 -0.26
N ASP A 475 -16.65 4.34 0.08
CA ASP A 475 -16.48 3.58 1.32
C ASP A 475 -16.25 4.55 2.50
N VAL A 476 -16.94 4.30 3.61
CA VAL A 476 -16.96 5.20 4.76
C VAL A 476 -15.62 5.21 5.53
N GLU A 477 -14.93 4.07 5.61
CA GLU A 477 -13.64 3.97 6.29
C GLU A 477 -12.54 4.65 5.46
N ASN A 478 -12.57 4.47 4.14
CA ASN A 478 -11.72 5.19 3.19
C ASN A 478 -11.90 6.71 3.32
N LEU A 479 -13.16 7.18 3.35
CA LEU A 479 -13.46 8.60 3.48
C LEU A 479 -12.93 9.15 4.82
N MET A 480 -13.12 8.42 5.92
CA MET A 480 -12.57 8.79 7.23
C MET A 480 -11.04 8.89 7.21
N ALA A 481 -10.35 7.95 6.57
CA ALA A 481 -8.90 8.01 6.42
C ALA A 481 -8.46 9.26 5.63
N MET A 482 -9.14 9.59 4.53
CA MET A 482 -8.83 10.79 3.75
C MET A 482 -9.22 12.10 4.45
N VAL A 483 -10.27 12.11 5.28
CA VAL A 483 -10.60 13.26 6.14
C VAL A 483 -9.44 13.53 7.09
N PHE A 484 -8.87 12.49 7.73
CA PHE A 484 -7.67 12.66 8.54
C PHE A 484 -6.49 13.23 7.73
N THR A 485 -6.23 12.68 6.54
CA THR A 485 -5.17 13.18 5.64
C THR A 485 -5.36 14.66 5.31
N TRP A 486 -6.60 15.11 5.09
CA TRP A 486 -6.92 16.51 4.85
C TRP A 486 -6.73 17.34 6.12
N GLN A 487 -7.28 16.92 7.25
CA GLN A 487 -7.15 17.65 8.52
C GLN A 487 -5.68 17.87 8.90
N THR A 488 -4.80 16.93 8.59
CA THR A 488 -3.36 17.02 8.88
C THR A 488 -2.52 17.59 7.74
N ALA A 489 -3.14 18.05 6.65
CA ALA A 489 -2.40 18.62 5.53
C ALA A 489 -1.70 19.93 5.93
N ASP A 490 -0.37 19.88 6.00
CA ASP A 490 0.51 21.01 6.26
C ASP A 490 1.88 20.74 5.64
N CYS A 491 2.21 21.44 4.55
CA CYS A 491 3.48 21.25 3.84
C CYS A 491 4.72 21.68 4.65
N SER A 492 4.52 22.33 5.80
CA SER A 492 5.56 22.71 6.75
C SER A 492 5.72 21.72 7.91
N ALA A 493 4.83 20.73 8.06
CA ALA A 493 4.92 19.70 9.10
C ALA A 493 5.96 18.62 8.74
N GLN A 494 7.19 19.05 8.48
CA GLN A 494 8.35 18.25 8.14
C GLN A 494 9.63 19.03 8.40
N GLU A 495 10.75 18.34 8.60
CA GLU A 495 12.06 18.98 8.52
C GLU A 495 12.29 19.57 7.12
N PRO A 496 12.95 20.73 7.00
CA PRO A 496 13.55 21.54 8.07
C PRO A 496 12.60 22.63 8.62
N TYR A 497 11.30 22.56 8.32
CA TYR A 497 10.35 23.65 8.62
C TYR A 497 9.67 23.50 9.97
N ASP A 498 9.50 22.28 10.48
CA ASP A 498 9.00 21.98 11.83
C ASP A 498 7.71 22.75 12.21
N GLY A 499 6.77 22.81 11.27
CA GLY A 499 5.48 23.50 11.41
C GLY A 499 5.53 25.01 11.14
N ARG A 500 6.66 25.55 10.70
CA ARG A 500 6.81 26.95 10.31
C ARG A 500 6.45 27.16 8.85
N LEU A 501 5.18 27.51 8.60
CA LEU A 501 4.67 27.73 7.25
C LEU A 501 5.39 28.86 6.51
N ASP A 502 5.81 29.91 7.23
CA ASP A 502 6.61 31.00 6.68
C ASP A 502 7.96 30.52 6.11
N LEU A 503 8.62 29.59 6.80
CA LEU A 503 9.87 28.98 6.31
C LEU A 503 9.60 28.05 5.12
N ALA A 504 8.53 27.25 5.17
CA ALA A 504 8.18 26.35 4.07
C ALA A 504 7.87 27.11 2.77
N LEU A 505 7.05 28.16 2.84
CA LEU A 505 6.68 28.97 1.68
C LEU A 505 7.87 29.73 1.11
N SER A 506 8.68 30.35 1.97
CA SER A 506 9.88 31.10 1.53
C SER A 506 10.97 30.20 0.95
N ALA A 507 10.96 28.90 1.26
CA ALA A 507 11.87 27.91 0.70
C ALA A 507 11.47 27.39 -0.69
N ILE A 508 10.23 27.63 -1.15
CA ILE A 508 9.79 27.21 -2.49
C ILE A 508 10.67 27.90 -3.55
N ARG A 509 11.14 27.11 -4.52
CA ARG A 509 11.93 27.57 -5.68
C ARG A 509 11.20 27.35 -7.00
N THR A 510 10.35 26.32 -7.05
CA THR A 510 9.48 25.99 -8.18
C THR A 510 8.60 27.17 -8.58
N LYS A 511 8.55 27.50 -9.88
CA LYS A 511 7.65 28.54 -10.38
C LYS A 511 6.21 28.08 -10.20
N THR A 512 5.45 28.82 -9.40
CA THR A 512 4.15 28.36 -8.91
C THR A 512 3.01 29.28 -9.35
N LEU A 513 2.03 28.75 -10.06
CA LEU A 513 0.78 29.44 -10.40
C LEU A 513 -0.34 28.89 -9.53
N VAL A 514 -0.77 29.66 -8.53
CA VAL A 514 -1.85 29.29 -7.62
C VAL A 514 -3.18 29.76 -8.20
N LEU A 515 -4.12 28.83 -8.39
CA LEU A 515 -5.41 29.09 -9.05
C LEU A 515 -6.59 28.78 -8.11
N PRO A 516 -6.94 29.68 -7.17
CA PRO A 516 -8.16 29.52 -6.39
C PRO A 516 -9.40 29.86 -7.22
N SER A 517 -10.55 29.28 -6.86
CA SER A 517 -11.83 29.76 -7.37
C SER A 517 -12.25 30.98 -6.54
N GLN A 518 -12.74 32.03 -7.21
CA GLN A 518 -13.14 33.28 -6.54
C GLN A 518 -14.19 33.08 -5.44
N THR A 519 -15.00 32.02 -5.54
CA THR A 519 -16.09 31.75 -4.60
C THR A 519 -15.91 30.46 -3.79
N ASP A 520 -14.69 29.90 -3.77
CA ASP A 520 -14.37 28.73 -2.94
C ASP A 520 -14.51 29.06 -1.45
N MET A 521 -15.33 28.30 -0.73
CA MET A 521 -15.58 28.50 0.70
C MET A 521 -14.65 27.67 1.59
N MET A 522 -14.03 26.63 1.03
CA MET A 522 -13.09 25.75 1.74
C MET A 522 -11.65 26.24 1.58
N PHE A 523 -11.32 26.76 0.40
CA PHE A 523 -10.00 27.29 0.03
C PHE A 523 -10.11 28.68 -0.59
N PRO A 524 -10.45 29.70 0.22
CA PRO A 524 -10.71 31.04 -0.29
C PRO A 524 -9.47 31.67 -0.96
N PRO A 525 -9.64 32.53 -1.97
CA PRO A 525 -8.53 33.19 -2.65
C PRO A 525 -7.55 33.91 -1.74
N GLU A 526 -8.03 34.48 -0.63
CA GLU A 526 -7.24 35.21 0.35
C GLU A 526 -6.15 34.33 0.98
N ASP A 527 -6.45 33.05 1.24
CA ASP A 527 -5.48 32.08 1.74
C ASP A 527 -4.40 31.80 0.67
N SER A 528 -4.82 31.66 -0.59
CA SER A 528 -3.91 31.45 -1.72
C SER A 528 -2.98 32.65 -1.96
N GLU A 529 -3.51 33.86 -1.87
CA GLU A 529 -2.72 35.09 -1.94
C GLU A 529 -1.74 35.20 -0.77
N ALA A 530 -2.16 34.82 0.45
CA ALA A 530 -1.27 34.77 1.60
C ALA A 530 -0.12 33.78 1.40
N HIS A 531 -0.39 32.61 0.83
CA HIS A 531 0.66 31.65 0.47
C HIS A 531 1.66 32.25 -0.53
N VAL A 532 1.17 32.89 -1.60
CA VAL A 532 2.05 33.52 -2.62
C VAL A 532 2.87 34.67 -2.03
N ARG A 533 2.29 35.49 -1.14
CA ARG A 533 3.04 36.54 -0.41
C ARG A 533 4.16 35.97 0.46
N GLY A 534 4.01 34.75 0.96
CA GLY A 534 5.03 34.05 1.73
C GLY A 534 6.17 33.45 0.88
N MET A 535 6.01 33.38 -0.45
CA MET A 535 7.04 32.88 -1.35
C MET A 535 8.08 33.97 -1.68
N GLY A 536 9.24 33.55 -2.20
CA GLY A 536 10.24 34.49 -2.73
C GLY A 536 9.68 35.34 -3.89
N GLU A 537 10.24 36.54 -4.06
CA GLU A 537 9.82 37.46 -5.11
C GLU A 537 9.87 36.80 -6.50
N GLY A 538 8.76 36.89 -7.25
CA GLY A 538 8.61 36.31 -8.58
C GLY A 538 8.54 34.78 -8.64
N VAL A 539 8.53 34.07 -7.50
CA VAL A 539 8.37 32.60 -7.46
C VAL A 539 6.90 32.20 -7.68
N GLY A 540 5.99 32.86 -6.96
CA GLY A 540 4.56 32.57 -6.99
C GLY A 540 3.74 33.64 -7.72
N LYS A 541 2.65 33.23 -8.36
CA LYS A 541 1.58 34.11 -8.85
C LYS A 541 0.22 33.52 -8.45
N CYS A 542 -0.62 34.30 -7.80
CA CYS A 542 -2.01 33.91 -7.52
C CYS A 542 -2.92 34.51 -8.60
N VAL A 543 -3.77 33.69 -9.22
CA VAL A 543 -4.79 34.14 -10.17
C VAL A 543 -6.11 33.47 -9.82
N ALA A 544 -6.97 34.18 -9.10
CA ALA A 544 -8.32 33.71 -8.83
C ALA A 544 -9.14 33.72 -10.13
N PHE A 545 -9.76 32.59 -10.48
CA PHE A 545 -10.61 32.53 -11.66
C PHE A 545 -12.07 32.87 -11.29
N PRO A 546 -12.76 33.72 -12.10
CA PRO A 546 -14.06 34.26 -11.75
C PRO A 546 -15.17 33.24 -12.01
N SER A 547 -15.39 32.36 -11.03
CA SER A 547 -16.45 31.35 -11.08
C SER A 547 -17.31 31.40 -9.84
N ILE A 548 -18.63 31.25 -10.04
CA ILE A 548 -19.59 31.08 -8.95
C ILE A 548 -19.70 29.63 -8.48
N TRP A 549 -19.05 28.67 -9.12
CA TRP A 549 -19.22 27.24 -8.81
C TRP A 549 -18.59 26.81 -7.47
N GLY A 550 -18.03 27.75 -6.70
CA GLY A 550 -17.38 27.44 -5.43
C GLY A 550 -16.14 26.58 -5.66
N HIS A 551 -15.97 25.56 -4.83
CA HIS A 551 -14.86 24.62 -4.93
C HIS A 551 -14.91 23.76 -6.20
N TRP A 552 -16.13 23.37 -6.62
CA TRP A 552 -16.37 22.59 -7.84
C TRP A 552 -15.98 23.30 -9.12
N ALA A 553 -15.66 24.59 -9.05
CA ALA A 553 -15.10 25.33 -10.17
C ALA A 553 -13.73 24.77 -10.62
N GLY A 554 -12.99 24.06 -9.77
CA GLY A 554 -11.78 23.32 -10.16
C GLY A 554 -12.03 21.82 -10.41
N GLY A 555 -13.26 21.35 -10.25
CA GLY A 555 -13.58 19.93 -10.20
C GLY A 555 -13.61 19.24 -11.57
N PRO A 556 -13.09 18.01 -11.70
CA PRO A 556 -13.23 17.24 -12.92
C PRO A 556 -14.70 16.96 -13.25
N GLY A 557 -15.11 17.23 -14.48
CA GLY A 557 -16.42 16.87 -15.02
C GLY A 557 -17.50 17.95 -14.91
N PHE A 558 -17.32 18.99 -14.08
CA PHE A 558 -18.31 20.07 -13.86
C PHE A 558 -17.92 21.39 -14.55
N LEU A 559 -16.99 21.31 -15.50
CA LEU A 559 -16.40 22.47 -16.15
C LEU A 559 -17.04 22.77 -17.51
N ASN A 560 -17.91 23.77 -17.53
CA ASN A 560 -17.96 24.76 -18.60
C ASN A 560 -17.13 25.97 -18.13
N LEU A 561 -16.07 26.30 -18.88
CA LEU A 561 -15.11 27.41 -18.75
C LEU A 561 -13.74 27.09 -18.11
N ASP A 562 -12.75 26.97 -19.00
CA ASP A 562 -11.48 27.74 -18.96
C ASP A 562 -10.45 27.56 -17.85
N VAL A 563 -10.54 26.58 -16.95
CA VAL A 563 -9.31 26.20 -16.22
C VAL A 563 -8.30 25.61 -17.23
N GLY A 564 -8.80 24.82 -18.20
CA GLY A 564 -8.07 24.35 -19.40
C GLY A 564 -7.34 25.44 -20.20
N ALA A 565 -7.88 26.66 -20.24
CA ALA A 565 -7.31 27.79 -20.99
C ALA A 565 -6.20 28.53 -20.20
N PHE A 566 -6.20 28.45 -18.87
CA PHE A 566 -5.12 28.97 -18.03
C PHE A 566 -3.96 27.97 -17.86
N TYR A 567 -4.19 26.66 -18.01
CA TYR A 567 -3.23 25.61 -17.64
C TYR A 567 -1.93 25.51 -18.48
N LEU A 568 -1.78 26.32 -19.52
CA LEU A 568 -0.53 26.51 -20.27
C LEU A 568 -0.05 27.96 -20.18
N TYR A 569 -0.20 28.67 -19.05
CA TYR A 569 0.15 30.10 -18.93
C TYR A 569 1.63 30.47 -19.19
N SER A 570 2.42 29.59 -19.80
CA SER A 570 3.47 29.99 -20.73
C SER A 570 3.66 28.93 -21.84
N ALA A 571 2.78 28.89 -22.84
CA ALA A 571 3.17 28.47 -24.20
C ALA A 571 3.97 29.59 -24.92
N SER A 572 4.81 30.30 -24.17
CA SER A 572 5.86 31.20 -24.65
C SER A 572 7.17 30.74 -24.01
N PRO A 573 8.29 30.83 -24.75
CA PRO A 573 9.30 29.78 -24.89
C PRO A 573 9.89 29.22 -23.60
#